data_AF-A0R5K9-F1
#
_entry.id   AF-A0R5K9-F1
#
_cell.length_a   1.000
_cell.length_b   1.000
_cell.length_c   1.000
_cell.angle_alpha   90.00
_cell.angle_beta   90.00
_cell.angle_gamma   90.00
#
_symmetry.space_group_name_H-M   'P 1'
#
loop_
_entity.id
_entity.type
_entity.pdbx_description
1 polymer ?
#
loop_
_entity_poly.entity_id
_entity_poly.type
_entity_poly.pdbx_seq_one_letter_code
_entity_poly.pdbx_strand_id
1 'polypeptide(L)'
;MDSLVTVIVPAFVGVLTAVAAVIGLEYRDVDAFERRRAIWQWLLVLLATVATAGATNSASGVGHLVTAAALGTFAAAAVILAHFMWRRRVPDAEPRIVGLAMSAAVLAVLVVASSVTLTYMQGKSCRQADPLIQSSLASSGFILPVFDANQGPAKGDFDNWSRLIREQADAVTAGGQVAESAGHIGELAGQITDAVRSDDRGNHAMLGTQYYDELKVLLTKCHPQG
;
A
#
# COMPACT_ATOMS: atom_id res chain seq x y z
N MET A 1 -10.24 3.77 1.11
CA MET A 1 -10.03 2.50 0.37
C MET A 1 -9.57 1.36 1.29
N ASP A 2 -9.45 1.62 2.60
CA ASP A 2 -8.71 0.77 3.55
C ASP A 2 -9.45 -0.44 4.12
N SER A 3 -10.71 -0.70 3.74
CA SER A 3 -11.43 -1.92 4.16
C SER A 3 -11.67 -2.86 2.98
N LEU A 4 -11.91 -2.32 1.79
CA LEU A 4 -12.16 -3.13 0.59
C LEU A 4 -10.90 -3.90 0.18
N VAL A 5 -9.75 -3.25 0.14
CA VAL A 5 -8.53 -3.84 -0.43
C VAL A 5 -7.76 -4.70 0.58
N THR A 6 -7.79 -4.33 1.85
CA THR A 6 -7.06 -5.03 2.93
C THR A 6 -7.84 -6.20 3.54
N VAL A 7 -9.18 -6.18 3.50
CA VAL A 7 -10.03 -7.20 4.12
C VAL A 7 -10.80 -8.00 3.07
N ILE A 8 -11.46 -7.34 2.10
CA ILE A 8 -12.34 -8.04 1.16
C ILE A 8 -11.54 -8.84 0.14
N VAL A 9 -10.45 -8.28 -0.42
CA VAL A 9 -9.63 -8.99 -1.42
C VAL A 9 -9.04 -10.28 -0.85
N PRO A 10 -8.37 -10.30 0.32
CA PRO A 10 -7.87 -11.54 0.91
C PRO A 10 -8.99 -12.54 1.22
N ALA A 11 -10.11 -12.06 1.78
CA ALA A 11 -11.25 -12.93 2.10
C ALA A 11 -11.83 -13.58 0.83
N PHE A 12 -11.98 -12.81 -0.24
CA PHE A 12 -12.49 -13.30 -1.52
C PHE A 12 -11.54 -14.33 -2.14
N VAL A 13 -10.22 -14.08 -2.11
CA VAL A 13 -9.21 -15.06 -2.53
C VAL A 13 -9.30 -16.33 -1.66
N GLY A 14 -9.47 -16.19 -0.35
CA GLY A 14 -9.66 -17.32 0.56
C GLY A 14 -10.88 -18.18 0.19
N VAL A 15 -12.02 -17.56 -0.08
CA VAL A 15 -13.24 -18.25 -0.51
C VAL A 15 -13.05 -18.97 -1.85
N LEU A 16 -12.50 -18.28 -2.86
CA LEU A 16 -12.24 -18.89 -4.17
C LEU A 16 -11.25 -20.06 -4.07
N THR A 17 -10.22 -19.92 -3.24
CA THR A 17 -9.23 -20.98 -3.00
C THR A 17 -9.86 -22.17 -2.28
N ALA A 18 -10.73 -21.93 -1.29
CA ALA A 18 -11.45 -22.99 -0.59
C ALA A 18 -12.36 -23.77 -1.55
N VAL A 19 -13.10 -23.07 -2.42
CA VAL A 19 -13.91 -23.70 -3.46
C VAL A 19 -13.05 -24.54 -4.41
N ALA A 20 -11.90 -24.02 -4.84
CA ALA A 20 -10.97 -24.72 -5.73
C ALA A 20 -10.30 -25.95 -5.10
N ALA A 21 -10.21 -26.01 -3.77
CA ALA A 21 -9.43 -27.00 -3.03
C ALA A 21 -10.27 -28.04 -2.28
N VAL A 22 -11.54 -27.75 -1.98
CA VAL A 22 -12.35 -28.56 -1.04
C VAL A 22 -13.68 -29.04 -1.63
N ILE A 23 -14.12 -28.50 -2.77
CA ILE A 23 -15.42 -28.89 -3.35
C ILE A 23 -15.49 -30.40 -3.63
N GLY A 24 -16.57 -31.05 -3.20
CA GLY A 24 -16.80 -32.49 -3.42
C GLY A 24 -15.96 -33.42 -2.54
N LEU A 25 -15.25 -32.91 -1.52
CA LEU A 25 -14.60 -33.76 -0.52
C LEU A 25 -15.57 -34.11 0.61
N GLU A 26 -15.79 -35.40 0.85
CA GLU A 26 -16.56 -35.90 2.00
C GLU A 26 -15.61 -36.29 3.13
N TYR A 27 -15.76 -35.67 4.31
CA TYR A 27 -14.90 -35.91 5.48
C TYR A 27 -15.48 -36.89 6.49
N ARG A 28 -16.57 -37.57 6.13
CA ARG A 28 -17.43 -38.25 7.10
C ARG A 28 -16.76 -39.47 7.75
N ASP A 29 -15.86 -40.17 7.06
CA ASP A 29 -15.18 -41.37 7.57
C ASP A 29 -13.74 -41.51 7.03
N VAL A 30 -12.85 -40.58 7.38
CA VAL A 30 -11.47 -40.54 6.87
C VAL A 30 -10.40 -40.96 7.87
N ASP A 31 -9.52 -41.86 7.40
CA ASP A 31 -8.31 -42.29 8.09
C ASP A 31 -7.41 -41.12 8.49
N ALA A 32 -6.54 -41.33 9.49
CA ALA A 32 -5.63 -40.31 10.00
C ALA A 32 -4.74 -39.66 8.91
N PHE A 33 -4.37 -40.43 7.88
CA PHE A 33 -3.62 -39.93 6.72
C PHE A 33 -4.41 -38.94 5.88
N GLU A 34 -5.70 -39.16 5.67
CA GLU A 34 -6.56 -38.27 4.89
C GLU A 34 -6.88 -36.98 5.64
N ARG A 35 -7.06 -37.04 6.97
CA ARG A 35 -7.16 -35.83 7.81
C ARG A 35 -5.93 -34.94 7.72
N ARG A 36 -4.73 -35.52 7.81
CA ARG A 36 -3.48 -34.74 7.69
C ARG A 36 -3.38 -34.05 6.32
N ARG A 37 -3.82 -34.73 5.27
CA ARG A 37 -3.91 -34.21 3.90
C ARG A 37 -4.96 -33.10 3.76
N ALA A 38 -6.09 -33.20 4.45
CA ALA A 38 -7.12 -32.15 4.50
C ALA A 38 -6.60 -30.88 5.20
N ILE A 39 -5.88 -31.05 6.32
CA ILE A 39 -5.23 -29.96 7.04
C ILE A 39 -4.29 -29.19 6.11
N TRP A 40 -3.47 -29.89 5.31
CA TRP A 40 -2.59 -29.24 4.34
C TRP A 40 -3.33 -28.39 3.29
N GLN A 41 -4.51 -28.81 2.82
CA GLN A 41 -5.29 -27.99 1.88
C GLN A 41 -5.79 -26.71 2.54
N TRP A 42 -6.32 -26.81 3.76
CA TRP A 42 -6.77 -25.62 4.50
C TRP A 42 -5.61 -24.70 4.87
N LEU A 43 -4.43 -25.24 5.17
CA LEU A 43 -3.21 -24.43 5.34
C LEU A 43 -2.82 -23.69 4.07
N LEU A 44 -2.99 -24.28 2.88
CA LEU A 44 -2.75 -23.59 1.61
C LEU A 44 -3.79 -22.48 1.34
N VAL A 45 -5.05 -22.70 1.70
CA VAL A 45 -6.10 -21.65 1.64
C VAL A 45 -5.75 -20.47 2.55
N LEU A 46 -5.34 -20.76 3.78
CA LEU A 46 -4.89 -19.75 4.74
C LEU A 46 -3.64 -19.01 4.23
N LEU A 47 -2.67 -19.75 3.69
CA LEU A 47 -1.45 -19.17 3.14
C LEU A 47 -1.76 -18.26 1.94
N ALA A 48 -2.64 -18.67 1.02
CA ALA A 48 -3.08 -17.83 -0.09
C ALA A 48 -3.74 -16.53 0.42
N THR A 49 -4.58 -16.63 1.45
CA THR A 49 -5.27 -15.49 2.06
C THR A 49 -4.27 -14.51 2.69
N VAL A 50 -3.38 -15.00 3.56
CA VAL A 50 -2.40 -14.19 4.28
C VAL A 50 -1.36 -13.60 3.32
N ALA A 51 -0.87 -14.37 2.36
CA ALA A 51 0.07 -13.89 1.34
C ALA A 51 -0.57 -12.81 0.46
N THR A 52 -1.85 -12.95 0.10
CA THR A 52 -2.60 -11.90 -0.63
C THR A 52 -2.71 -10.61 0.18
N ALA A 53 -3.03 -10.71 1.48
CA ALA A 53 -3.07 -9.56 2.37
C ALA A 53 -1.70 -8.87 2.45
N GLY A 54 -0.64 -9.66 2.65
CA GLY A 54 0.73 -9.16 2.69
C GLY A 54 1.18 -8.49 1.39
N ALA A 55 0.87 -9.11 0.23
CA ALA A 55 1.21 -8.57 -1.08
C ALA A 55 0.50 -7.25 -1.35
N THR A 56 -0.79 -7.19 -1.03
CA THR A 56 -1.62 -6.00 -1.23
C THR A 56 -1.20 -4.86 -0.31
N ASN A 57 -0.92 -5.15 0.96
CA ASN A 57 -0.37 -4.16 1.89
C ASN A 57 1.00 -3.66 1.45
N SER A 58 1.87 -4.56 0.97
CA SER A 58 3.20 -4.19 0.45
C SER A 58 3.12 -3.35 -0.82
N ALA A 59 2.05 -3.46 -1.61
CA ALA A 59 1.83 -2.65 -2.80
C ALA A 59 1.22 -1.26 -2.51
N SER A 60 0.69 -1.05 -1.31
CA SER A 60 -0.04 0.17 -0.92
C SER A 60 0.87 1.32 -0.48
N GLY A 61 0.35 2.55 -0.50
CA GLY A 61 1.10 3.75 -0.11
C GLY A 61 2.33 3.97 -1.00
N VAL A 62 3.48 4.23 -0.36
CA VAL A 62 4.79 4.23 -1.04
C VAL A 62 5.07 2.85 -1.65
N GLY A 63 4.92 1.78 -0.85
CA GLY A 63 4.95 0.40 -1.33
C GLY A 63 6.32 -0.10 -1.82
N HIS A 64 6.51 -1.42 -1.75
CA HIS A 64 7.73 -2.13 -2.16
C HIS A 64 7.39 -3.14 -3.24
N LEU A 65 7.76 -2.84 -4.49
CA LEU A 65 7.40 -3.67 -5.63
C LEU A 65 7.90 -5.12 -5.48
N VAL A 66 9.13 -5.30 -4.98
CA VAL A 66 9.75 -6.61 -4.86
C VAL A 66 9.04 -7.48 -3.83
N THR A 67 8.71 -6.94 -2.65
CA THR A 67 7.99 -7.70 -1.61
C THR A 67 6.56 -7.97 -2.03
N ALA A 68 5.87 -7.01 -2.66
CA ALA A 68 4.54 -7.20 -3.21
C ALA A 68 4.51 -8.30 -4.27
N ALA A 69 5.48 -8.31 -5.20
CA ALA A 69 5.60 -9.33 -6.24
C ALA A 69 5.94 -10.72 -5.64
N ALA A 70 6.86 -10.79 -4.68
CA ALA A 70 7.21 -12.04 -4.01
C ALA A 70 5.99 -12.63 -3.27
N LEU A 71 5.29 -11.84 -2.47
CA LEU A 71 4.11 -12.32 -1.75
C LEU A 71 2.94 -12.67 -2.69
N GLY A 72 2.76 -11.91 -3.78
CA GLY A 72 1.76 -12.21 -4.81
C GLY A 72 2.04 -13.53 -5.52
N THR A 73 3.31 -13.81 -5.84
CA THR A 73 3.71 -15.10 -6.43
C THR A 73 3.54 -16.26 -5.45
N PHE A 74 3.86 -16.09 -4.16
CA PHE A 74 3.55 -17.08 -3.13
C PHE A 74 2.06 -17.36 -3.00
N ALA A 75 1.22 -16.32 -3.02
CA ALA A 75 -0.23 -16.48 -2.99
C ALA A 75 -0.74 -17.29 -4.19
N ALA A 76 -0.30 -16.94 -5.41
CA ALA A 76 -0.68 -17.67 -6.61
C ALA A 76 -0.20 -19.13 -6.60
N ALA A 77 1.04 -19.38 -6.15
CA ALA A 77 1.57 -20.73 -6.01
C ALA A 77 0.76 -21.57 -5.03
N ALA A 78 0.30 -20.99 -3.91
CA ALA A 78 -0.53 -21.68 -2.94
C ALA A 78 -1.89 -22.08 -3.52
N VAL A 79 -2.53 -21.20 -4.30
CA VAL A 79 -3.78 -21.50 -5.03
C VAL A 79 -3.58 -22.67 -6.00
N ILE A 80 -2.52 -22.60 -6.82
CA ILE A 80 -2.22 -23.62 -7.83
C ILE A 80 -1.94 -24.98 -7.16
N LEU A 81 -1.13 -25.01 -6.11
CA LEU A 81 -0.83 -26.22 -5.34
C LEU A 81 -2.08 -26.79 -4.68
N ALA A 82 -2.95 -25.95 -4.11
CA ALA A 82 -4.19 -26.39 -3.49
C ALA A 82 -5.12 -27.07 -4.51
N HIS A 83 -5.28 -26.46 -5.69
CA HIS A 83 -6.06 -27.03 -6.78
C HIS A 83 -5.45 -28.33 -7.32
N PHE A 84 -4.13 -28.37 -7.50
CA PHE A 84 -3.43 -29.57 -7.96
C PHE A 84 -3.57 -30.74 -6.97
N MET A 85 -3.47 -30.47 -5.67
CA MET A 85 -3.70 -31.46 -4.62
C MET A 85 -5.15 -31.94 -4.60
N TRP A 86 -6.12 -31.05 -4.84
CA TRP A 86 -7.53 -31.41 -4.99
C TRP A 86 -7.75 -32.33 -6.19
N ARG A 87 -7.19 -31.98 -7.36
CA ARG A 87 -7.36 -32.78 -8.58
C ARG A 87 -6.77 -34.19 -8.46
N ARG A 88 -5.71 -34.34 -7.67
CA ARG A 88 -5.14 -35.66 -7.32
C ARG A 88 -6.00 -36.50 -6.38
N ARG A 89 -6.90 -35.89 -5.60
CA ARG A 89 -7.79 -36.61 -4.66
C ARG A 89 -9.13 -36.98 -5.27
N VAL A 90 -9.63 -36.17 -6.20
CA VAL A 90 -10.92 -36.41 -6.84
C VAL A 90 -10.70 -36.58 -8.36
N PRO A 91 -10.02 -37.65 -8.81
CA PRO A 91 -9.75 -37.86 -10.23
C PRO A 91 -11.05 -38.01 -11.04
N ASP A 92 -12.05 -38.66 -10.46
CA ASP A 92 -13.34 -38.96 -11.09
C ASP A 92 -14.44 -37.94 -10.76
N ALA A 93 -14.05 -36.72 -10.37
CA ALA A 93 -15.00 -35.63 -10.15
C ALA A 93 -15.86 -35.37 -11.40
N GLU A 94 -17.15 -35.11 -11.19
CA GLU A 94 -18.06 -34.73 -12.27
C GLU A 94 -17.51 -33.54 -13.08
N PRO A 95 -17.70 -33.50 -14.42
CA PRO A 95 -17.16 -32.43 -15.26
C PRO A 95 -17.57 -31.02 -14.82
N ARG A 96 -18.77 -30.89 -14.27
CA ARG A 96 -19.29 -29.63 -13.72
C ARG A 96 -18.49 -29.16 -12.50
N ILE A 97 -18.15 -30.08 -11.59
CA ILE A 97 -17.37 -29.77 -10.39
C ILE A 97 -15.94 -29.39 -10.77
N VAL A 98 -15.35 -30.10 -11.73
CA VAL A 98 -14.02 -29.76 -12.28
C VAL A 98 -14.00 -28.36 -12.88
N GLY A 99 -15.00 -28.02 -13.71
CA GLY A 99 -15.10 -26.68 -14.30
C GLY A 99 -15.22 -25.59 -13.24
N LEU A 100 -16.03 -25.82 -12.20
CA LEU A 100 -16.21 -24.86 -11.11
C LEU A 100 -14.91 -24.68 -10.31
N ALA A 101 -14.25 -25.77 -9.89
CA ALA A 101 -13.00 -25.71 -9.14
C ALA A 101 -11.87 -25.04 -9.94
N MET A 102 -11.77 -25.35 -11.24
CA MET A 102 -10.77 -24.75 -12.12
C MET A 102 -11.02 -23.26 -12.32
N SER A 103 -12.28 -22.86 -12.60
CA SER A 103 -12.64 -21.46 -12.74
C SER A 103 -12.37 -20.66 -11.46
N ALA A 104 -12.65 -21.24 -10.29
CA ALA A 104 -12.37 -20.62 -9.00
C ALA A 104 -10.86 -20.43 -8.77
N ALA A 105 -10.03 -21.43 -9.12
CA ALA A 105 -8.57 -21.32 -9.02
C ALA A 105 -8.01 -20.22 -9.93
N VAL A 106 -8.48 -20.17 -11.19
CA VAL A 106 -8.07 -19.14 -12.16
C VAL A 106 -8.49 -17.76 -11.68
N LEU A 107 -9.74 -17.61 -11.23
CA LEU A 107 -10.24 -16.33 -10.69
C LEU A 107 -9.45 -15.88 -9.47
N ALA A 108 -9.09 -16.79 -8.54
CA ALA A 108 -8.29 -16.44 -7.38
C ALA A 108 -6.93 -15.86 -7.77
N VAL A 109 -6.23 -16.50 -8.72
CA VAL A 109 -4.93 -15.99 -9.22
C VAL A 109 -5.09 -14.64 -9.92
N LEU A 110 -6.14 -14.47 -10.73
CA LEU A 110 -6.42 -13.20 -11.40
C LEU A 110 -6.73 -12.07 -10.42
N VAL A 111 -7.47 -12.35 -9.34
CA VAL A 111 -7.76 -11.39 -8.28
C VAL A 111 -6.47 -10.97 -7.57
N VAL A 112 -5.58 -11.91 -7.22
CA VAL A 112 -4.28 -11.60 -6.61
C VAL A 112 -3.44 -10.71 -7.52
N ALA A 113 -3.29 -11.08 -8.79
CA ALA A 113 -2.48 -10.31 -9.73
C ALA A 113 -3.06 -8.90 -9.93
N SER A 114 -4.37 -8.80 -10.16
CA SER A 114 -5.05 -7.53 -10.40
C SER A 114 -5.01 -6.63 -9.16
N SER A 115 -5.21 -7.18 -7.96
CA SER A 115 -5.20 -6.38 -6.73
C SER A 115 -3.83 -5.79 -6.47
N VAL A 116 -2.76 -6.58 -6.60
CA VAL A 116 -1.37 -6.12 -6.40
C VAL A 116 -1.01 -5.07 -7.44
N THR A 117 -1.29 -5.31 -8.72
CA THR A 117 -0.97 -4.37 -9.80
C THR A 117 -1.74 -3.06 -9.67
N LEU A 118 -3.06 -3.12 -9.44
CA LEU A 118 -3.88 -1.91 -9.30
C LEU A 118 -3.49 -1.10 -8.07
N THR A 119 -3.27 -1.77 -6.93
CA THR A 119 -2.84 -1.11 -5.69
C THR A 119 -1.49 -0.42 -5.89
N TYR A 120 -0.54 -1.13 -6.53
CA TYR A 120 0.76 -0.55 -6.83
C TYR A 120 0.64 0.68 -7.73
N MET A 121 -0.14 0.59 -8.81
CA MET A 121 -0.34 1.72 -9.75
C MET A 121 -0.99 2.93 -9.08
N GLN A 122 -1.97 2.70 -8.19
CA GLN A 122 -2.64 3.76 -7.43
C GLN A 122 -1.69 4.45 -6.43
N GLY A 123 -0.70 3.74 -5.88
CA GLY A 123 0.33 4.31 -5.00
C GLY A 123 1.38 5.19 -5.70
N LYS A 124 1.29 5.41 -7.03
CA LYS A 124 2.30 6.18 -7.78
C LYS A 124 2.50 7.60 -7.23
N SER A 125 1.43 8.30 -6.90
CA SER A 125 1.51 9.67 -6.35
C SER A 125 2.22 9.68 -5.00
N CYS A 126 1.98 8.69 -4.16
CA CYS A 126 2.64 8.55 -2.87
C CYS A 126 4.12 8.22 -2.98
N ARG A 127 4.54 7.42 -3.97
CA ARG A 127 5.96 7.20 -4.25
C ARG A 127 6.67 8.47 -4.73
N GLN A 128 5.98 9.29 -5.53
CA GLN A 128 6.52 10.58 -5.96
C GLN A 128 6.60 11.59 -4.82
N ALA A 129 5.64 11.55 -3.89
CA ALA A 129 5.58 12.44 -2.73
C ALA A 129 6.52 12.02 -1.58
N ASP A 130 7.07 10.80 -1.57
CA ASP A 130 7.92 10.31 -0.49
C ASP A 130 9.15 11.21 -0.20
N PRO A 131 9.93 11.69 -1.21
CA PRO A 131 11.02 12.63 -0.97
C PRO A 131 10.55 13.96 -0.35
N LEU A 132 9.39 14.46 -0.77
CA LEU A 132 8.78 15.68 -0.23
C LEU A 132 8.41 15.50 1.24
N ILE A 133 7.78 14.37 1.57
CA ILE A 133 7.39 14.02 2.95
C ILE A 133 8.63 13.92 3.83
N GLN A 134 9.67 13.20 3.40
CA GLN A 134 10.90 13.02 4.18
C GLN A 134 11.62 14.36 4.40
N SER A 135 11.72 15.19 3.36
CA SER A 135 12.37 16.50 3.46
C SER A 135 11.57 17.45 4.35
N SER A 136 10.24 17.41 4.29
CA SER A 136 9.33 18.17 5.15
C SER A 136 9.45 17.77 6.63
N LEU A 137 9.54 16.47 6.92
CA LEU A 137 9.74 15.97 8.28
C LEU A 137 11.12 16.37 8.84
N ALA A 138 12.15 16.39 7.99
CA ALA A 138 13.50 16.80 8.36
C ALA A 138 13.67 18.33 8.53
N SER A 139 12.70 19.13 8.08
CA SER A 139 12.80 20.59 8.03
C SER A 139 11.92 21.31 9.06
N SER A 140 11.61 20.66 10.19
CA SER A 140 10.84 21.25 11.29
C SER A 140 11.37 22.62 11.76
N GLY A 141 12.69 22.83 11.71
CA GLY A 141 13.33 24.10 12.06
C GLY A 141 13.09 25.26 11.07
N PHE A 142 12.66 24.96 9.84
CA PHE A 142 12.27 25.98 8.85
C PHE A 142 10.77 26.30 8.92
N ILE A 143 9.96 25.30 9.27
CA ILE A 143 8.50 25.40 9.24
C ILE A 143 7.97 26.18 10.46
N LEU A 144 8.58 25.97 11.64
CA LEU A 144 8.19 26.68 12.85
C LEU A 144 8.95 28.01 12.99
N PRO A 145 8.28 29.09 13.44
CA PRO A 145 8.95 30.35 13.72
C PRO A 145 9.91 30.19 14.90
N VAL A 146 11.10 30.77 14.78
CA VAL A 146 12.05 30.85 15.88
C VAL A 146 11.79 32.13 16.67
N PHE A 147 11.55 31.99 17.98
CA PHE A 147 11.29 33.12 18.87
C PHE A 147 12.55 33.69 19.54
N ASP A 148 13.62 32.90 19.66
CA ASP A 148 14.89 33.30 20.27
C ASP A 148 15.96 33.63 19.23
N ALA A 149 16.81 34.63 19.52
CA ALA A 149 17.95 34.97 18.67
C ALA A 149 18.97 33.82 18.62
N ASN A 150 19.42 33.46 17.41
CA ASN A 150 20.40 32.39 17.12
C ASN A 150 19.91 30.94 17.31
N GLN A 151 18.60 30.70 17.41
CA GLN A 151 18.05 29.36 17.27
C GLN A 151 17.50 29.16 15.84
N GLY A 152 17.66 27.98 15.25
CA GLY A 152 17.14 27.65 13.92
C GLY A 152 17.98 28.11 12.71
N PRO A 153 17.47 27.88 11.49
CA PRO A 153 18.19 28.13 10.24
C PRO A 153 18.50 29.60 10.01
N ALA A 154 19.61 29.89 9.32
CA ALA A 154 19.92 31.26 8.92
C ALA A 154 18.95 31.73 7.83
N LYS A 155 18.71 33.06 7.72
CA LYS A 155 17.82 33.62 6.68
C LYS A 155 18.19 33.15 5.26
N GLY A 156 19.48 32.95 4.96
CA GLY A 156 19.96 32.44 3.67
C GLY A 156 19.67 30.96 3.41
N ASP A 157 19.38 30.17 4.44
CA ASP A 157 19.08 28.74 4.31
C ASP A 157 17.64 28.51 3.81
N PHE A 158 16.74 29.46 4.06
CA PHE A 158 15.33 29.38 3.66
C PHE A 158 15.14 29.36 2.14
N ASP A 159 16.01 30.01 1.37
CA ASP A 159 15.95 30.03 -0.10
C ASP A 159 16.27 28.65 -0.69
N ASN A 160 17.28 27.98 -0.13
CA ASN A 160 17.65 26.64 -0.55
C ASN A 160 16.58 25.62 -0.14
N TRP A 161 16.04 25.77 1.08
CA TRP A 161 14.97 24.91 1.58
C TRP A 161 13.69 25.03 0.75
N SER A 162 13.17 26.23 0.51
CA SER A 162 11.93 26.39 -0.24
C SER A 162 12.06 25.98 -1.70
N ARG A 163 13.23 26.21 -2.32
CA ARG A 163 13.54 25.65 -3.64
C ARG A 163 13.48 24.12 -3.63
N LEU A 164 14.14 23.46 -2.67
CA LEU A 164 14.14 22.00 -2.57
C LEU A 164 12.71 21.44 -2.40
N ILE A 165 11.94 22.02 -1.47
CA ILE A 165 10.55 21.60 -1.22
C ILE A 165 9.70 21.80 -2.47
N ARG A 166 9.86 22.92 -3.19
CA ARG A 166 9.14 23.19 -4.42
C ARG A 166 9.52 22.24 -5.56
N GLU A 167 10.80 21.96 -5.76
CA GLU A 167 11.27 20.99 -6.76
C GLU A 167 10.69 19.59 -6.49
N GLN A 168 10.63 19.18 -5.22
CA GLN A 168 10.04 17.90 -4.83
C GLN A 168 8.51 17.90 -4.96
N ALA A 169 7.84 19.00 -4.68
CA ALA A 169 6.41 19.18 -4.91
C ALA A 169 6.06 19.08 -6.40
N ASP A 170 6.81 19.78 -7.26
CA ASP A 170 6.62 19.79 -8.72
C ASP A 170 6.88 18.39 -9.34
N ALA A 171 7.69 17.55 -8.69
CA ALA A 171 7.90 16.16 -9.10
C ALA A 171 6.68 15.25 -8.88
N VAL A 172 5.72 15.66 -8.03
CA VAL A 172 4.48 14.93 -7.75
C VAL A 172 3.45 15.19 -8.86
N THR A 173 3.60 14.45 -9.95
CA THR A 173 2.78 14.63 -11.17
C THR A 173 1.55 13.72 -11.24
N ALA A 174 1.52 12.64 -10.46
CA ALA A 174 0.37 11.73 -10.43
C ALA A 174 -0.78 12.37 -9.64
N GLY A 175 -1.85 12.73 -10.38
CA GLY A 175 -2.92 13.61 -9.92
C GLY A 175 -3.79 13.11 -8.75
N GLY A 176 -4.72 13.99 -8.37
CA GLY A 176 -5.58 13.85 -7.19
C GLY A 176 -5.05 14.63 -6.00
N GLN A 177 -5.67 14.43 -4.83
CA GLN A 177 -5.38 15.21 -3.62
C GLN A 177 -3.91 15.18 -3.16
N VAL A 178 -3.15 14.12 -3.51
CA VAL A 178 -1.71 14.04 -3.15
C VAL A 178 -0.88 15.05 -3.93
N ALA A 179 -1.14 15.21 -5.23
CA ALA A 179 -0.45 16.20 -6.05
C ALA A 179 -0.88 17.63 -5.69
N GLU A 180 -2.16 17.83 -5.41
CA GLU A 180 -2.70 19.13 -4.97
C GLU A 180 -2.05 19.58 -3.65
N SER A 181 -2.07 18.71 -2.64
CA SER A 181 -1.45 18.98 -1.35
C SER A 181 0.06 19.17 -1.45
N ALA A 182 0.75 18.38 -2.29
CA ALA A 182 2.17 18.58 -2.58
C ALA A 182 2.44 19.97 -3.19
N GLY A 183 1.62 20.40 -4.16
CA GLY A 183 1.70 21.73 -4.75
C GLY A 183 1.54 22.85 -3.71
N HIS A 184 0.52 22.75 -2.84
CA HIS A 184 0.32 23.71 -1.75
C HIS A 184 1.51 23.77 -0.79
N ILE A 185 2.12 22.62 -0.45
CA ILE A 185 3.34 22.58 0.36
C ILE A 185 4.48 23.36 -0.31
N GLY A 186 4.68 23.19 -1.62
CA GLY A 186 5.67 23.94 -2.39
C GLY A 186 5.41 25.45 -2.39
N GLU A 187 4.15 25.87 -2.49
CA GLU A 187 3.75 27.28 -2.41
C GLU A 187 3.97 27.87 -1.01
N LEU A 188 3.53 27.15 0.03
CA LEU A 188 3.68 27.55 1.43
C LEU A 188 5.15 27.68 1.82
N ALA A 189 6.04 26.82 1.30
CA ALA A 189 7.47 26.95 1.53
C ALA A 189 8.02 28.28 0.99
N GLY A 190 7.61 28.68 -0.21
CA GLY A 190 7.98 29.99 -0.77
C GLY A 190 7.46 31.15 0.07
N GLN A 191 6.20 31.08 0.51
CA GLN A 191 5.59 32.10 1.36
C GLN A 191 6.29 32.23 2.72
N ILE A 192 6.73 31.10 3.31
CA ILE A 192 7.51 31.09 4.55
C ILE A 192 8.85 31.79 4.35
N THR A 193 9.56 31.49 3.26
CA THR A 193 10.81 32.18 2.91
C THR A 193 10.61 33.69 2.78
N ASP A 194 9.54 34.12 2.13
CA ASP A 194 9.23 35.55 1.97
C ASP A 194 8.87 36.22 3.31
N ALA A 195 8.12 35.55 4.18
CA ALA A 195 7.81 36.04 5.53
C ALA A 195 9.08 36.23 6.38
N VAL A 196 10.06 35.32 6.26
CA VAL A 196 11.36 35.43 6.97
C VAL A 196 12.18 36.60 6.43
N ARG A 197 12.16 36.85 5.13
CA ARG A 197 12.82 38.00 4.50
C ARG A 197 12.22 39.32 4.98
N SER A 198 10.90 39.38 5.16
CA SER A 198 10.19 40.57 5.67
C SER A 198 10.15 40.69 7.20
N ASP A 199 10.76 39.74 7.93
CA ASP A 199 10.70 39.65 9.41
C ASP A 199 9.27 39.52 9.97
N ASP A 200 8.33 39.00 9.17
CA ASP A 200 6.93 38.82 9.55
C ASP A 200 6.71 37.48 10.26
N ARG A 201 7.02 37.47 11.56
CA ARG A 201 6.90 36.26 12.41
C ARG A 201 5.46 35.79 12.59
N GLY A 202 4.49 36.71 12.54
CA GLY A 202 3.08 36.38 12.67
C GLY A 202 2.59 35.58 11.47
N ASN A 203 2.93 36.04 10.27
CA ASN A 203 2.63 35.33 9.04
C ASN A 203 3.39 33.99 8.95
N HIS A 204 4.67 33.96 9.34
CA HIS A 204 5.45 32.70 9.40
C HIS A 204 4.77 31.64 10.28
N ALA A 205 4.31 31.99 11.48
CA ALA A 205 3.63 31.06 12.37
C ALA A 205 2.34 30.46 11.75
N MET A 206 1.54 31.30 11.10
CA MET A 206 0.32 30.88 10.42
C MET A 206 0.63 29.95 9.25
N LEU A 207 1.59 30.32 8.40
CA LEU A 207 2.01 29.53 7.23
C LEU A 207 2.59 28.18 7.64
N GLY A 208 3.37 28.12 8.73
CA GLY A 208 3.87 26.87 9.28
C GLY A 208 2.76 25.92 9.73
N THR A 209 1.66 26.46 10.26
CA THR A 209 0.48 25.65 10.62
C THR A 209 -0.20 25.07 9.38
N GLN A 210 -0.44 25.89 8.36
CA GLN A 210 -1.02 25.45 7.09
C GLN A 210 -0.15 24.40 6.40
N TYR A 211 1.18 24.57 6.47
CA TYR A 211 2.14 23.62 5.95
C TYR A 211 1.98 22.24 6.61
N TYR A 212 1.84 22.19 7.93
CA TYR A 212 1.64 20.94 8.65
C TYR A 212 0.27 20.30 8.37
N ASP A 213 -0.77 21.11 8.16
CA ASP A 213 -2.09 20.60 7.80
C ASP A 213 -2.04 19.89 6.43
N GLU A 214 -1.38 20.47 5.44
CA GLU A 214 -1.16 19.83 4.14
C GLU A 214 -0.25 18.60 4.26
N LEU A 215 0.85 18.70 5.02
CA LEU A 215 1.74 17.55 5.26
C LEU A 215 0.98 16.39 5.91
N LYS A 216 0.04 16.66 6.83
CA LYS A 216 -0.79 15.64 7.47
C LYS A 216 -1.67 14.91 6.46
N VAL A 217 -2.18 15.58 5.43
CA VAL A 217 -2.93 14.95 4.33
C VAL A 217 -2.04 13.93 3.61
N LEU A 218 -0.81 14.32 3.28
CA LEU A 218 0.17 13.42 2.66
C LEU A 218 0.51 12.23 3.55
N LEU A 219 0.80 12.46 4.84
CA LEU A 219 1.11 11.39 5.80
C LEU A 219 -0.04 10.39 5.93
N THR A 220 -1.27 10.90 6.02
CA THR A 220 -2.48 10.07 6.19
C THR A 220 -2.77 9.23 4.94
N LYS A 221 -2.54 9.77 3.75
CA LYS A 221 -2.81 9.04 2.50
C LYS A 221 -1.68 8.10 2.11
N CYS A 222 -0.44 8.54 2.26
CA CYS A 222 0.70 7.87 1.67
C CYS A 222 1.38 6.85 2.57
N HIS A 223 1.07 6.86 3.88
CA HIS A 223 1.62 5.92 4.85
C HIS A 223 3.13 5.71 4.65
N PRO A 224 3.93 6.79 4.70
CA PRO A 224 5.37 6.72 4.47
C PRO A 224 6.00 5.72 5.46
N GLN A 225 6.96 4.93 4.97
CA GLN A 225 7.68 4.00 5.83
C GLN A 225 8.80 4.78 6.52
N GLY A 226 8.70 4.91 7.84
CA GLY A 226 9.78 5.41 8.69
C GLY A 226 10.84 4.36 8.96
#